data_AF-A0A8X6W2Z2-F1
#
_entry.id   AF-A0A8X6W2Z2-F1
#
_cell.length_a   1.000
_cell.length_b   1.000
_cell.length_c   1.000
_cell.angle_alpha   90.00
_cell.angle_beta   90.00
_cell.angle_gamma   90.00
#
_symmetry.space_group_name_H-M   'P 1'
#
loop_
_entity.id
_entity.type
_entity.pdbx_description
1 polymer ?
#
loop_
_entity_poly.entity_id
_entity_poly.type
_entity_poly.pdbx_seq_one_letter_code
_entity_poly.pdbx_strand_id
1 'polypeptide(L)'
;MHSKKPTASSTAIQSQVAPSLESPVSSRTILGSLAERHLGSPCPLRVLPLMPNHRRLRLGWCHAQGNWIAVEWNQVVFRDESRFNLSSDDIRIREWRPRGERLNPAFALQRHTTPTAVVLVWDAFHAIQGHP
;
A
#
# COMPACT_ATOMS: atom_id res chain seq x y z
N MET A 1 -11.59 11.50 -21.49
CA MET A 1 -11.14 11.00 -20.16
C MET A 1 -9.66 11.34 -20.00
N HIS A 2 -9.31 12.42 -19.31
CA HIS A 2 -7.91 12.76 -19.09
C HIS A 2 -7.31 11.78 -18.09
N SER A 3 -6.30 11.03 -18.53
CA SER A 3 -5.49 10.14 -17.69
C SER A 3 -4.86 10.98 -16.59
N LYS A 4 -5.46 11.00 -15.40
CA LYS A 4 -4.82 11.53 -14.19
C LYS A 4 -3.64 10.61 -13.93
N LYS A 5 -2.41 11.08 -14.14
CA LYS A 5 -1.19 10.36 -13.74
C LYS A 5 -0.87 10.78 -12.30
N PRO A 6 -1.37 10.08 -11.27
CA PRO A 6 -1.23 10.52 -9.88
C PRO A 6 0.24 10.50 -9.43
N THR A 7 1.12 9.82 -10.14
CA THR A 7 2.52 9.59 -9.79
C THR A 7 3.50 10.67 -10.31
N ALA A 8 3.01 11.68 -11.04
CA ALA A 8 3.89 12.70 -11.63
C ALA A 8 4.57 13.56 -10.55
N SER A 9 5.88 13.76 -10.65
CA SER A 9 6.60 14.74 -9.80
C SER A 9 6.16 16.16 -10.13
N SER A 10 6.42 17.14 -9.24
CA SER A 10 6.12 18.55 -9.53
C SER A 10 6.79 19.02 -10.82
N THR A 11 8.01 18.57 -11.10
CA THR A 11 8.74 18.84 -12.34
C THR A 11 8.08 18.21 -13.57
N ALA A 12 7.57 16.98 -13.44
CA ALA A 12 6.83 16.32 -14.52
C ALA A 12 5.46 16.97 -14.78
N ILE A 13 4.82 17.52 -13.74
CA ILE A 13 3.60 18.33 -13.88
C ILE A 13 3.96 19.65 -14.56
N GLN A 14 5.05 20.29 -14.17
CA GLN A 14 5.54 21.53 -14.78
C GLN A 14 5.77 21.35 -16.28
N SER A 15 6.46 20.29 -16.70
CA SER A 15 6.72 20.03 -18.12
C SER A 15 5.46 19.72 -18.93
N GLN A 16 4.43 19.13 -18.31
CA GLN A 16 3.15 18.87 -18.96
C GLN A 16 2.31 20.14 -19.16
N VAL A 17 2.37 21.08 -18.23
CA VAL A 17 1.52 22.28 -18.24
C VAL A 17 2.22 23.48 -18.91
N ALA A 18 3.56 23.49 -18.97
CA ALA A 18 4.35 24.55 -19.60
C ALA A 18 3.91 24.94 -21.03
N PRO A 19 3.56 24.01 -21.94
CA PRO A 19 3.11 24.37 -23.30
C PRO A 19 1.79 25.14 -23.35
N SER A 20 1.00 25.10 -22.27
CA SER A 20 -0.33 25.72 -22.19
C SER A 20 -0.33 27.01 -21.37
N LEU A 21 0.82 27.45 -20.88
CA LEU A 21 0.97 28.62 -20.02
C LEU A 21 1.82 29.68 -20.72
N GLU A 22 1.40 30.94 -20.61
CA GLU A 22 2.14 32.08 -21.16
C GLU A 22 3.43 32.38 -20.37
N SER A 23 3.52 31.90 -19.13
CA SER A 23 4.65 32.13 -18.24
C SER A 23 5.13 30.83 -17.56
N PRO A 24 6.45 30.65 -17.34
CA PRO A 24 6.97 29.51 -16.63
C PRO A 24 6.50 29.51 -15.17
N VAL A 25 5.84 28.43 -14.76
CA VAL A 25 5.36 28.25 -13.38
C VAL A 25 6.39 27.50 -12.55
N SER A 26 6.65 27.97 -11.34
CA SER A 26 7.61 27.34 -10.43
C SER A 26 7.05 26.06 -9.77
N SER A 27 7.94 25.14 -9.36
CA SER A 27 7.55 23.98 -8.54
C SER A 27 6.79 24.37 -7.26
N ARG A 28 7.12 25.51 -6.65
CA ARG A 28 6.45 25.99 -5.43
C ARG A 28 4.98 26.34 -5.69
N THR A 29 4.72 27.00 -6.81
CA THR A 29 3.35 27.36 -7.24
C THR A 29 2.52 26.11 -7.53
N ILE A 30 3.11 25.09 -8.18
CA ILE A 30 2.44 23.80 -8.43
C ILE A 30 2.10 23.12 -7.11
N LEU A 31 3.04 23.04 -6.17
CA LEU A 31 2.79 22.44 -4.85
C LEU A 31 1.72 23.21 -4.06
N GLY A 32 1.74 24.54 -4.12
CA GLY A 32 0.70 25.38 -3.53
C GLY A 32 -0.69 25.08 -4.08
N SER A 33 -0.84 25.04 -5.42
CA SER A 33 -2.11 24.73 -6.07
C SER A 33 -2.61 23.30 -5.79
N LEU A 34 -1.70 22.33 -5.67
CA LEU A 34 -2.06 20.97 -5.26
C LEU A 34 -2.55 20.94 -3.80
N ALA A 35 -1.91 21.69 -2.90
CA ALA A 35 -2.32 21.81 -1.51
C ALA A 35 -3.67 22.54 -1.35
N GLU A 36 -3.91 23.59 -2.13
CA GLU A 36 -5.21 24.28 -2.22
C GLU A 36 -6.34 23.34 -2.63
N ARG A 37 -6.03 22.34 -3.49
CA ARG A 37 -6.95 21.27 -3.89
C ARG A 37 -6.96 20.08 -2.93
N HIS A 38 -6.35 20.21 -1.76
CA HIS A 38 -6.24 19.17 -0.73
C HIS A 38 -5.57 17.87 -1.19
N LEU A 39 -4.66 17.96 -2.18
CA LEU A 39 -3.90 16.81 -2.68
C LEU A 39 -2.54 16.74 -1.98
N GLY A 40 -2.30 15.63 -1.27
CA GLY A 40 -1.00 15.28 -0.72
C GLY A 40 -0.28 14.26 -1.60
N SER A 41 1.03 14.07 -1.39
CA SER A 41 1.84 13.05 -2.08
C SER A 41 2.28 11.92 -1.14
N PRO A 42 1.35 11.15 -0.52
CA PRO A 42 1.72 10.00 0.30
C PRO A 42 2.22 8.83 -0.55
N CYS A 43 2.97 7.93 0.10
CA CYS A 43 3.21 6.61 -0.46
C CYS A 43 1.86 5.84 -0.56
N PRO A 44 1.56 5.19 -1.69
CA PRO A 44 0.34 4.44 -1.87
C PRO A 44 0.29 3.23 -0.95
N LEU A 45 -0.94 2.79 -0.64
CA LEU A 45 -1.17 1.52 0.01
C LEU A 45 -0.80 0.40 -0.99
N ARG A 46 0.16 -0.44 -0.62
CA ARG A 46 0.49 -1.65 -1.39
C ARG A 46 -0.44 -2.78 -0.95
N VAL A 47 -1.24 -3.29 -1.88
CA VAL A 47 -2.21 -4.36 -1.63
C VAL A 47 -1.86 -5.61 -2.41
N LEU A 48 -2.07 -6.78 -1.80
CA LEU A 48 -2.01 -8.04 -2.53
C LEU A 48 -3.26 -8.17 -3.41
N PRO A 49 -3.13 -8.64 -4.65
CA PRO A 49 -4.28 -8.95 -5.50
C PRO A 49 -5.06 -10.13 -4.91
N LEU A 50 -6.16 -9.83 -4.23
CA LEU A 50 -7.08 -10.87 -3.76
C LEU A 50 -8.21 -11.04 -4.77
N MET A 51 -8.34 -12.27 -5.26
CA MET A 51 -9.49 -12.71 -6.03
C MET A 51 -10.77 -12.58 -5.20
N PRO A 52 -11.95 -12.35 -5.84
CA PRO A 52 -13.20 -12.16 -5.11
C PRO A 52 -13.57 -13.33 -4.18
N ASN A 53 -13.26 -14.57 -4.56
CA ASN A 53 -13.44 -15.75 -3.72
C ASN A 53 -12.57 -15.70 -2.45
N HIS A 54 -11.29 -15.33 -2.58
CA HIS A 54 -10.38 -15.20 -1.44
C HIS A 54 -10.88 -14.15 -0.45
N ARG A 55 -11.45 -13.04 -0.93
CA ARG A 55 -12.04 -12.01 -0.06
C ARG A 55 -13.21 -12.57 0.74
N ARG A 56 -14.13 -13.29 0.10
CA ARG A 56 -15.29 -13.91 0.77
C ARG A 56 -14.85 -14.93 1.82
N LEU A 57 -13.92 -15.83 1.48
CA LEU A 57 -13.43 -16.85 2.40
C LEU A 57 -12.73 -16.24 3.62
N ARG A 58 -11.86 -15.24 3.39
CA ARG A 58 -11.17 -14.54 4.49
C ARG A 58 -12.16 -13.81 5.40
N LEU A 59 -13.17 -13.16 4.84
CA LEU A 59 -14.20 -12.49 5.64
C LEU A 59 -15.03 -13.50 6.46
N GLY A 60 -15.44 -14.61 5.85
CA GLY A 60 -16.15 -15.69 6.55
C GLY A 60 -15.35 -16.26 7.71
N TRP A 61 -14.05 -16.48 7.50
CA TRP A 61 -13.13 -16.89 8.57
C TRP A 61 -13.02 -15.81 9.66
N CYS A 62 -12.81 -14.54 9.32
CA CYS A 62 -12.78 -13.48 10.34
C CYS A 62 -14.07 -13.40 11.18
N HIS A 63 -15.24 -13.66 10.59
CA HIS A 63 -16.49 -13.71 11.33
C HIS A 63 -16.60 -14.95 12.22
N ALA A 64 -16.22 -16.13 11.73
CA ALA A 64 -16.31 -17.38 12.48
C ALA A 64 -15.33 -17.41 13.67
N GLN A 65 -14.15 -16.81 13.53
CA GLN A 65 -13.11 -16.73 14.55
C GLN A 65 -13.15 -15.42 15.37
N GLY A 66 -14.04 -14.49 15.04
CA GLY A 66 -14.02 -13.12 15.59
C GLY A 66 -14.32 -13.02 17.09
N ASN A 67 -14.98 -14.01 17.67
CA ASN A 67 -15.31 -14.07 19.10
C ASN A 67 -14.42 -15.04 19.89
N TRP A 68 -13.32 -15.51 19.30
CA TRP A 68 -12.44 -16.45 19.96
C TRP A 68 -11.77 -15.85 21.20
N ILE A 69 -11.79 -16.59 22.30
CA ILE A 69 -11.14 -16.24 23.56
C ILE A 69 -9.68 -16.71 23.59
N ALA A 70 -8.89 -16.22 24.55
CA ALA A 70 -7.46 -16.52 24.64
C ALA A 70 -7.15 -18.03 24.66
N VAL A 71 -7.98 -18.85 25.31
CA VAL A 71 -7.79 -20.30 25.36
C VAL A 71 -7.91 -20.94 23.96
N GLU A 72 -8.82 -20.44 23.12
CA GLU A 72 -9.00 -20.93 21.75
C GLU A 72 -7.80 -20.51 20.87
N TRP A 73 -7.33 -19.26 21.02
CA TRP A 73 -6.12 -18.80 20.34
C TRP A 73 -4.86 -19.58 20.75
N ASN A 74 -4.77 -20.02 22.00
CA ASN A 74 -3.63 -20.80 22.51
C ASN A 74 -3.50 -22.18 21.87
N GLN A 75 -4.55 -22.70 21.23
CA GLN A 75 -4.51 -23.98 20.53
C GLN A 75 -4.02 -23.84 19.08
N VAL A 76 -3.87 -22.61 18.58
CA VAL A 76 -3.46 -22.36 17.19
C VAL A 76 -1.94 -22.34 17.09
N VAL A 77 -1.40 -23.17 16.20
CA VAL A 77 -0.02 -23.07 15.74
C VAL A 77 -0.02 -22.35 14.39
N PHE A 78 0.62 -21.18 14.34
CA PHE A 78 0.84 -20.45 13.10
C PHE A 78 2.11 -20.96 12.44
N ARG A 79 2.07 -21.20 11.14
CA ARG A 79 3.23 -21.52 10.31
C ARG A 79 3.21 -20.64 9.09
N ASP A 80 4.36 -20.11 8.71
CA ASP A 80 4.47 -19.31 7.50
C ASP A 80 5.87 -19.44 6.89
N GLU A 81 5.95 -19.12 5.60
CA GLU A 81 7.20 -18.96 4.88
C GLU A 81 7.45 -17.47 4.64
N SER A 82 8.42 -16.91 5.33
CA SER A 82 8.80 -15.51 5.19
C SER A 82 9.94 -15.33 4.19
N ARG A 83 9.75 -14.39 3.26
CA ARG A 83 10.74 -14.01 2.24
C ARG A 83 11.47 -12.74 2.65
N PHE A 84 12.79 -12.85 2.87
CA PHE A 84 13.68 -11.73 3.17
C PHE A 84 14.45 -11.32 1.91
N ASN A 85 14.23 -10.10 1.46
CA ASN A 85 14.92 -9.57 0.30
C ASN A 85 16.35 -9.16 0.66
N LEU A 86 17.33 -9.60 -0.15
CA LEU A 86 18.75 -9.21 0.01
C LEU A 86 19.04 -7.82 -0.57
N SER A 87 18.11 -7.25 -1.33
CA SER A 87 18.14 -5.87 -1.78
C SER A 87 16.84 -5.15 -1.42
N SER A 88 16.92 -3.82 -1.28
CA SER A 88 15.76 -3.00 -0.93
C SER A 88 14.91 -2.72 -2.16
N ASP A 89 13.62 -3.08 -2.12
CA ASP A 89 12.61 -2.64 -3.10
C ASP A 89 12.16 -1.17 -2.80
N ASP A 90 13.09 -0.26 -2.49
CA ASP A 90 12.80 1.15 -2.08
C ASP A 90 12.36 2.03 -3.27
N ILE A 91 11.60 1.47 -4.21
CA ILE A 91 10.89 2.25 -5.21
C ILE A 91 9.75 2.98 -4.48
N ARG A 92 10.08 4.16 -3.96
CA ARG A 92 9.14 5.10 -3.34
C ARG A 92 8.31 5.76 -4.41
N ILE A 93 7.36 5.01 -4.96
CA ILE A 93 6.28 5.57 -5.77
C ILE A 93 5.44 6.44 -4.83
N ARG A 94 5.23 7.71 -5.17
CA ARG A 94 4.33 8.62 -4.46
C ARG A 94 3.19 9.03 -5.38
N GLU A 95 2.01 9.23 -4.82
CA GLU A 95 0.81 9.55 -5.60
C GLU A 95 0.10 10.76 -5.03
N TRP A 96 -0.31 11.69 -5.88
CA TRP A 96 -1.16 12.82 -5.53
C TRP A 96 -2.58 12.32 -5.24
N ARG A 97 -3.03 12.52 -3.99
CA ARG A 97 -4.31 11.99 -3.49
C ARG A 97 -4.96 12.90 -2.47
N PRO A 98 -6.30 12.99 -2.44
CA PRO A 98 -7.03 13.61 -1.35
C PRO A 98 -6.73 12.96 0.00
N ARG A 99 -6.76 13.75 1.08
CA ARG A 99 -6.66 13.22 2.45
C ARG A 99 -7.86 12.32 2.76
N GLY A 100 -7.63 11.20 3.44
CA GLY A 100 -8.69 10.24 3.81
C GLY A 100 -8.93 9.14 2.78
N GLU A 101 -8.48 9.31 1.53
CA GLU A 101 -8.67 8.31 0.47
C GLU A 101 -7.58 7.22 0.44
N ARG A 102 -6.93 6.95 1.58
CA ARG A 102 -5.85 5.94 1.66
C ARG A 102 -6.31 4.56 1.19
N LEU A 103 -7.55 4.19 1.51
CA LEU A 103 -8.15 2.87 1.21
C LEU A 103 -8.86 2.82 -0.14
N ASN A 104 -8.96 3.93 -0.87
CA ASN A 104 -9.60 3.96 -2.17
C ASN A 104 -8.75 3.14 -3.17
N PRO A 105 -9.30 2.09 -3.81
CA PRO A 105 -8.57 1.21 -4.71
C PRO A 105 -8.02 1.94 -5.95
N ALA A 106 -8.59 3.09 -6.34
CA ALA A 106 -8.07 3.92 -7.42
C ALA A 106 -6.68 4.50 -7.13
N PHE A 107 -6.27 4.51 -5.86
CA PHE A 107 -4.95 4.93 -5.40
C PHE A 107 -4.22 3.84 -4.61
N ALA A 108 -4.62 2.57 -4.76
CA ALA A 108 -3.89 1.45 -4.23
C ALA A 108 -3.00 0.86 -5.33
N LEU A 109 -1.76 0.55 -5.01
CA LEU A 109 -0.88 -0.16 -5.93
C LEU A 109 -0.90 -1.64 -5.61
N GLN A 110 -1.09 -2.45 -6.65
CA GLN A 110 -0.91 -3.88 -6.53
C GLN A 110 0.58 -4.16 -6.28
N ARG A 111 0.88 -4.92 -5.22
CA ARG A 111 2.24 -5.39 -4.98
C ARG A 111 2.59 -6.41 -6.05
N HIS A 112 3.56 -6.08 -6.90
CA HIS A 112 4.21 -7.06 -7.77
C HIS A 112 5.39 -7.68 -7.04
N THR A 113 5.51 -9.00 -7.12
CA THR A 113 6.70 -9.73 -6.64
C THR A 113 7.75 -9.65 -7.73
N THR A 114 8.69 -8.73 -7.59
CA THR A 114 9.86 -8.67 -8.47
C THR A 114 10.76 -9.88 -8.22
N PRO A 115 11.38 -10.47 -9.25
CA PRO A 115 12.39 -11.49 -9.08
C PRO A 115 13.64 -10.85 -8.46
N THR A 116 13.75 -10.93 -7.14
CA THR A 116 14.88 -10.45 -6.36
C THR A 116 15.56 -11.63 -5.68
N ALA A 117 16.88 -11.54 -5.43
CA ALA A 117 17.59 -12.51 -4.61
C ALA A 117 17.06 -12.47 -3.17
N VAL A 118 16.72 -13.64 -2.63
CA VAL A 118 16.07 -13.74 -1.31
C VAL A 118 16.58 -14.90 -0.49
N VAL A 119 16.35 -14.77 0.81
CA VAL A 119 16.37 -15.86 1.77
C VAL A 119 14.92 -16.19 2.13
N LEU A 120 14.56 -17.47 2.03
CA LEU A 120 13.26 -17.99 2.49
C LEU A 120 13.48 -18.64 3.85
N VAL A 121 12.64 -18.31 4.82
CA VAL A 121 12.67 -18.87 6.17
C VAL A 121 11.31 -19.47 6.48
N TRP A 122 11.32 -20.71 6.95
CA TRP A 122 10.14 -21.40 7.45
C TRP A 122 10.18 -21.40 8.97
N ASP A 123 9.08 -20.99 9.59
CA ASP A 123 8.96 -21.06 11.05
C ASP A 123 7.52 -21.37 11.47
N ALA A 124 7.39 -21.83 12.71
CA ALA A 124 6.14 -22.14 13.35
C ALA A 124 6.14 -21.64 14.80
N PHE A 125 5.10 -20.92 15.20
CA PHE A 125 4.96 -20.41 16.56
C PHE A 125 3.54 -20.59 17.09
N HIS A 126 3.42 -20.64 18.41
CA HIS A 126 2.14 -20.66 19.12
C HIS A 126 2.23 -19.73 20.34
N ALA A 127 1.08 -19.38 20.92
CA ALA A 127 1.06 -18.56 22.13
C ALA A 127 1.72 -19.30 23.31
N ILE A 128 2.61 -18.62 24.03
CA ILE A 128 3.22 -19.16 25.25
C ILE A 128 2.20 -19.02 26.37
N GLN A 129 1.86 -20.14 27.02
CA GLN A 129 0.98 -20.12 28.19
C GLN A 129 1.76 -19.56 29.39
N GLY A 130 1.35 -18.37 29.87
CA GLY A 130 1.74 -17.91 31.19
C GLY A 130 0.92 -18.66 32.24
N HIS A 131 1.57 -19.52 33.02
CA HIS A 131 1.01 -19.92 34.31
C HIS A 131 1.16 -18.73 35.28
N PRO A 132 0.14 -18.41 36.11
CA PRO A 132 0.24 -17.37 37.14
C PRO A 132 1.35 -17.66 38.15
#